data_AF-A0A2Z2IY20-F1
#
_entry.id   AF-A0A2Z2IY20-F1
#
_cell.length_a   1.000
_cell.length_b   1.000
_cell.length_c   1.000
_cell.angle_alpha   90.00
_cell.angle_beta   90.00
_cell.angle_gamma   90.00
#
_symmetry.space_group_name_H-M   'P 1'
#
loop_
_entity.id
_entity.type
_entity.pdbx_description
1 polymer ?
#
loop_
_entity_poly.entity_id
_entity_poly.type
_entity_poly.pdbx_seq_one_letter_code
_entity_poly.pdbx_strand_id
1 'polypeptide(L)'
;MRYFYDTEFIEDGETIELVSIGIVGEDGSEYYAVSTDFNPAHANAWVRENVLDKLPSPSDPVWKSRERIREELLELFAAHATPVELWAWVGAYDHVVLAQLWGDMTGLPKRLPRYTRELKQYWEFAGCPKLPPVPQDNHDALVDARHNLAKFRACMDVLPLGRANQVTI
;
A
#
# COMPACT_ATOMS: atom_id res chain seq x y z
N MET A 1 -12.61 5.81 -6.74
CA MET A 1 -12.10 5.92 -5.37
C MET A 1 -10.60 5.65 -5.44
N ARG A 2 -9.79 6.57 -4.91
CA ARG A 2 -8.34 6.39 -4.79
C ARG A 2 -7.98 5.76 -3.45
N TYR A 3 -7.13 4.74 -3.51
CA TYR A 3 -6.53 4.08 -2.35
C TYR A 3 -5.02 4.21 -2.42
N PHE A 4 -4.44 4.65 -1.32
CA PHE A 4 -3.01 4.80 -1.10
C PHE A 4 -2.58 3.65 -0.21
N TYR A 5 -1.57 2.91 -0.63
CA TYR A 5 -1.14 1.75 0.14
C TYR A 5 0.38 1.67 0.19
N ASP A 6 0.83 0.84 1.13
CA ASP A 6 2.21 0.48 1.35
C ASP A 6 2.24 -0.95 1.90
N THR A 7 3.33 -1.68 1.65
CA THR A 7 3.53 -3.02 2.16
C THR A 7 4.93 -3.20 2.70
N GLU A 8 5.00 -3.91 3.82
CA GLU A 8 6.26 -4.42 4.32
C GLU A 8 6.37 -5.89 3.95
N PHE A 9 7.55 -6.33 3.52
CA PHE A 9 7.79 -7.68 3.05
C PHE A 9 9.23 -8.14 3.25
N ILE A 10 9.43 -9.46 3.21
CA ILE A 10 10.75 -10.08 3.11
C ILE A 10 10.92 -10.52 1.65
N GLU A 11 12.00 -10.09 1.01
CA GLU A 11 12.35 -10.52 -0.35
C GLU A 11 13.79 -11.04 -0.41
N ASP A 12 14.02 -11.98 -1.32
CA ASP A 12 15.31 -12.68 -1.50
C ASP A 12 15.79 -12.70 -2.96
N GLY A 13 15.19 -11.89 -3.83
CA GLY A 13 15.41 -11.90 -5.27
C GLY A 13 14.64 -12.99 -6.05
N GLU A 14 13.95 -13.91 -5.37
CA GLU A 14 13.11 -14.95 -5.99
C GLU A 14 11.64 -14.83 -5.56
N THR A 15 11.40 -14.55 -4.28
CA THR A 15 10.08 -14.48 -3.65
C THR A 15 9.88 -13.17 -2.90
N ILE A 16 8.61 -12.84 -2.63
CA ILE A 16 8.21 -11.67 -1.83
C ILE A 16 7.18 -12.17 -0.81
N GLU A 17 7.56 -12.25 0.45
CA GLU A 17 6.71 -12.66 1.57
C GLU A 17 6.09 -11.44 2.25
N LEU A 18 4.77 -11.31 2.19
CA LEU A 18 4.05 -10.22 2.85
C LEU A 18 4.23 -10.27 4.37
N VAL A 19 4.79 -9.22 4.97
CA VAL A 19 4.81 -8.99 6.42
C VAL A 19 3.58 -8.20 6.84
N SER A 20 3.33 -7.04 6.25
CA SER A 20 2.15 -6.21 6.58
C SER A 20 1.68 -5.37 5.39
N ILE A 21 0.43 -4.93 5.45
CA ILE A 21 -0.17 -4.04 4.44
C ILE A 21 -1.00 -2.95 5.12
N GLY A 22 -0.79 -1.72 4.71
CA GLY A 22 -1.59 -0.56 5.10
C GLY A 22 -2.27 0.06 3.89
N ILE A 23 -3.55 0.40 4.01
CA ILE A 23 -4.33 1.06 2.95
C ILE A 23 -5.13 2.23 3.53
N VAL A 24 -5.12 3.36 2.83
CA VAL A 24 -5.90 4.55 3.14
C VAL A 24 -6.68 5.01 1.91
N GLY A 25 -8.00 5.12 2.02
CA GLY A 25 -8.86 5.70 1.00
C GLY A 25 -8.85 7.24 1.04
N GLU A 26 -9.08 7.89 -0.10
CA GLU A 26 -9.25 9.35 -0.16
C GLU A 26 -10.46 9.85 0.67
N ASP A 27 -11.39 8.96 1.01
CA ASP A 27 -12.56 9.20 1.87
C ASP A 27 -12.28 9.03 3.38
N GLY A 28 -11.05 8.65 3.75
CA GLY A 28 -10.64 8.43 5.13
C GLY A 28 -10.85 7.00 5.65
N SER A 29 -11.27 6.06 4.80
CA SER A 29 -11.23 4.64 5.14
C SER A 29 -9.79 4.17 5.37
N GLU A 30 -9.58 3.31 6.36
CA GLU A 30 -8.26 2.76 6.69
C GLU A 30 -8.34 1.25 6.89
N TYR A 31 -7.30 0.56 6.45
CA TYR A 31 -7.10 -0.87 6.67
C TYR A 31 -5.64 -1.15 7.02
N TYR A 32 -5.44 -1.99 8.01
CA TYR A 32 -4.12 -2.49 8.37
C TYR A 32 -4.19 -3.96 8.78
N ALA A 33 -3.21 -4.73 8.34
CA ALA A 33 -3.03 -6.11 8.75
C ALA A 33 -1.57 -6.52 8.72
N VAL A 34 -1.20 -7.40 9.65
CA VAL A 34 0.08 -8.10 9.68
C VAL A 34 -0.19 -9.57 9.33
N SER A 35 0.56 -10.13 8.39
CA SER A 35 0.37 -11.52 7.98
C SER A 35 0.88 -12.47 9.07
N THR A 36 0.15 -13.54 9.34
CA THR A 36 0.63 -14.65 10.19
C THR A 36 1.48 -15.66 9.42
N ASP A 37 1.64 -15.48 8.11
CA ASP A 37 2.10 -16.55 7.21
C ASP A 37 3.55 -16.35 6.73
N PHE A 38 4.16 -15.18 6.99
CA PHE A 38 5.58 -14.96 6.70
C PHE A 38 6.46 -15.69 7.71
N ASN A 39 7.69 -16.04 7.31
CA ASN A 39 8.65 -16.61 8.23
C ASN A 39 9.65 -15.55 8.74
N PRO A 40 9.59 -15.13 10.02
CA PRO A 40 10.52 -14.16 10.59
C PRO A 40 12.00 -14.61 10.53
N ALA A 41 12.27 -15.90 10.37
CA ALA A 41 13.62 -16.41 10.19
C ALA A 41 14.27 -15.97 8.87
N HIS A 42 13.47 -15.67 7.83
CA HIS A 42 13.95 -15.22 6.53
C HIS A 42 14.36 -13.74 6.52
N ALA A 43 13.94 -12.96 7.52
CA ALA A 43 14.26 -11.53 7.59
C ALA A 43 15.76 -11.29 7.78
N ASN A 44 16.31 -10.41 6.93
CA ASN A 44 17.66 -9.87 7.09
C ASN A 44 17.73 -8.89 8.29
N ALA A 45 18.94 -8.44 8.65
CA ALA A 45 19.13 -7.55 9.80
C ALA A 45 18.36 -6.24 9.69
N TRP A 46 18.29 -5.66 8.48
CA TRP A 46 17.60 -4.41 8.23
C TRP A 46 16.09 -4.54 8.46
N VAL A 47 15.46 -5.59 7.92
CA VAL A 47 14.03 -5.87 8.08
C VAL A 47 13.68 -6.13 9.55
N ARG A 48 14.54 -6.84 10.29
CA ARG A 48 14.32 -7.06 11.74
C ARG A 48 14.23 -5.75 12.50
N GLU A 49 15.26 -4.91 12.37
CA GLU A 49 15.38 -3.65 13.10
C GLU A 49 14.35 -2.60 12.69
N ASN A 50 14.06 -2.50 11.38
CA ASN A 50 13.24 -1.40 10.86
C ASN A 50 11.77 -1.75 10.72
N VAL A 51 11.42 -3.03 10.61
CA VAL A 51 10.05 -3.50 10.35
C VAL A 51 9.54 -4.37 11.49
N LEU A 52 10.20 -5.51 11.76
CA LEU A 52 9.66 -6.51 12.69
C LEU A 52 9.56 -5.99 14.12
N ASP A 53 10.53 -5.19 14.57
CA ASP A 53 10.54 -4.60 15.91
C ASP A 53 9.44 -3.54 16.12
N LYS A 54 8.81 -3.07 15.04
CA LYS A 54 7.69 -2.11 15.07
C LYS A 54 6.33 -2.78 15.01
N LEU A 55 6.28 -4.09 14.77
CA LEU A 55 5.01 -4.80 14.66
C LEU A 55 4.23 -4.76 15.98
N PRO A 56 2.89 -4.70 15.91
CA PRO A 56 2.03 -4.72 17.08
C PRO A 56 2.19 -6.04 17.86
N SER A 57 1.74 -6.03 19.11
CA SER A 57 1.74 -7.20 19.96
C SER A 57 1.11 -8.42 19.25
N PRO A 58 1.66 -9.64 19.37
CA PRO A 58 1.10 -10.84 18.72
C PRO A 58 -0.35 -11.17 19.10
N SER A 59 -0.88 -10.59 20.18
CA SER A 59 -2.30 -10.73 20.56
C SER A 59 -3.23 -9.71 19.90
N ASP A 60 -2.69 -8.77 19.14
CA ASP A 60 -3.46 -7.72 18.46
C ASP A 60 -4.31 -8.32 17.30
N PRO A 61 -5.59 -7.95 17.15
CA PRO A 61 -6.46 -8.47 16.09
C PRO A 61 -6.02 -8.10 14.65
N VAL A 62 -5.03 -7.22 14.47
CA VAL A 62 -4.46 -6.91 13.15
C VAL A 62 -3.64 -8.07 12.56
N TRP A 63 -3.21 -9.04 13.38
CA TRP A 63 -2.56 -10.27 12.91
C TRP A 63 -3.57 -11.20 12.25
N LYS A 64 -3.38 -11.50 10.95
CA LYS A 64 -4.34 -12.21 10.11
C LYS A 64 -3.65 -13.15 9.11
N SER A 65 -4.32 -14.24 8.74
CA SER A 65 -3.86 -15.09 7.62
C SER A 65 -4.00 -14.34 6.30
N ARG A 66 -3.23 -14.75 5.28
CA ARG A 66 -3.31 -14.15 3.94
C ARG A 66 -4.70 -14.30 3.33
N GLU A 67 -5.41 -15.40 3.59
CA GLU A 67 -6.79 -15.59 3.13
C GLU A 67 -7.72 -14.53 3.72
N ARG A 68 -7.59 -14.27 5.02
CA ARG A 68 -8.40 -13.25 5.70
C ARG A 68 -8.09 -11.84 5.20
N ILE A 69 -6.80 -11.52 5.01
CA ILE A 69 -6.38 -10.24 4.42
C ILE A 69 -7.00 -10.07 3.03
N ARG A 70 -6.89 -11.08 2.17
CA ARG A 70 -7.46 -11.08 0.81
C ARG A 70 -8.98 -10.83 0.81
N GLU A 71 -9.72 -11.48 1.70
CA GLU A 71 -11.17 -11.32 1.81
C GLU A 71 -11.56 -9.90 2.24
N GLU A 72 -10.94 -9.39 3.30
CA GLU A 72 -11.24 -8.05 3.81
C GLU A 72 -10.84 -6.94 2.84
N LEU A 73 -9.72 -7.10 2.12
CA LEU A 73 -9.34 -6.17 1.06
C LEU A 73 -10.35 -6.17 -0.09
N LEU A 74 -10.87 -7.34 -0.48
CA LEU A 74 -11.91 -7.40 -1.50
C LEU A 74 -13.20 -6.70 -1.06
N GLU A 75 -13.58 -6.85 0.21
CA GLU A 75 -14.72 -6.14 0.81
C GLU A 75 -14.50 -4.62 0.80
N LEU A 76 -13.33 -4.15 1.25
CA LEU A 76 -12.94 -2.74 1.23
C LEU A 76 -13.05 -2.16 -0.19
N PHE A 77 -12.47 -2.85 -1.18
CA PHE A 77 -12.48 -2.40 -2.57
C PHE A 77 -13.86 -2.50 -3.24
N ALA A 78 -14.76 -3.31 -2.71
CA ALA A 78 -16.14 -3.43 -3.17
C ALA A 78 -17.10 -2.40 -2.53
N ALA A 79 -16.68 -1.69 -1.48
CA ALA A 79 -17.51 -0.73 -0.75
C ALA A 79 -18.03 0.44 -1.62
N HIS A 80 -17.37 0.73 -2.74
CA HIS A 80 -17.78 1.80 -3.65
C HIS A 80 -18.12 1.29 -5.06
N ALA A 81 -19.11 1.91 -5.68
CA ALA A 81 -19.50 1.63 -7.06
C ALA A 81 -18.48 2.15 -8.10
N THR A 82 -17.66 3.14 -7.72
CA THR A 82 -16.62 3.69 -8.62
C THR A 82 -15.46 2.71 -8.82
N PRO A 83 -14.76 2.75 -9.96
CA PRO A 83 -13.52 2.00 -10.14
C PRO A 83 -12.50 2.27 -9.01
N VAL A 84 -11.76 1.22 -8.67
CA VAL A 84 -10.65 1.25 -7.71
C VAL A 84 -9.42 1.82 -8.41
N GLU A 85 -8.79 2.80 -7.79
CA GLU A 85 -7.48 3.32 -8.21
C GLU A 85 -6.46 3.05 -7.12
N LEU A 86 -5.42 2.28 -7.44
CA LEU A 86 -4.32 2.01 -6.52
C LEU A 86 -3.19 3.02 -6.76
N TRP A 87 -2.66 3.57 -5.68
CA TRP A 87 -1.52 4.47 -5.64
C TRP A 87 -0.53 4.01 -4.57
N ALA A 88 0.75 3.97 -4.91
CA ALA A 88 1.84 3.70 -3.98
C ALA A 88 3.07 4.53 -4.37
N TRP A 89 4.01 4.68 -3.44
CA TRP A 89 5.26 5.39 -3.66
C TRP A 89 6.38 4.39 -3.94
N VAL A 90 6.88 4.34 -5.17
CA VAL A 90 7.85 3.34 -5.65
C VAL A 90 7.27 1.92 -5.53
N GLY A 91 6.02 1.76 -5.95
CA GLY A 91 5.14 0.65 -5.58
C GLY A 91 5.27 -0.64 -6.39
N ALA A 92 6.43 -0.91 -7.00
CA ALA A 92 6.57 -2.04 -7.92
C ALA A 92 6.44 -3.38 -7.19
N TYR A 93 7.20 -3.58 -6.12
CA TYR A 93 7.13 -4.79 -5.28
C TYR A 93 5.81 -4.85 -4.51
N ASP A 94 5.32 -3.70 -4.04
CA ASP A 94 4.02 -3.58 -3.38
C ASP A 94 2.87 -4.06 -4.27
N HIS A 95 2.91 -3.75 -5.57
CA HIS A 95 1.91 -4.24 -6.51
C HIS A 95 1.96 -5.76 -6.67
N VAL A 96 3.17 -6.33 -6.75
CA VAL A 96 3.35 -7.79 -6.87
C VAL A 96 2.83 -8.49 -5.62
N VAL A 97 3.24 -8.06 -4.41
CA VAL A 97 2.85 -8.73 -3.17
C VAL A 97 1.35 -8.59 -2.87
N LEU A 98 0.75 -7.44 -3.19
CA LEU A 98 -0.71 -7.25 -3.15
C LEU A 98 -1.41 -8.22 -4.10
N ALA A 99 -0.98 -8.29 -5.37
CA ALA A 99 -1.60 -9.17 -6.35
C ALA A 99 -1.45 -10.66 -5.98
N GLN A 100 -0.31 -11.04 -5.41
CA GLN A 100 -0.01 -12.40 -4.94
C GLN A 100 -0.93 -12.88 -3.80
N LEU A 101 -1.68 -12.00 -3.12
CA LEU A 101 -2.75 -12.43 -2.22
C LEU A 101 -3.80 -13.28 -2.96
N TRP A 102 -3.99 -13.08 -4.26
CA TRP A 102 -4.88 -13.88 -5.11
C TRP A 102 -4.15 -14.96 -5.94
N GLY A 103 -2.88 -15.24 -5.64
CA GLY A 103 -2.07 -16.20 -6.40
C GLY A 103 -1.44 -15.57 -7.64
N ASP A 104 -1.60 -16.20 -8.79
CA ASP A 104 -1.10 -15.64 -10.05
C ASP A 104 -2.00 -14.52 -10.60
N MET A 105 -1.59 -13.90 -11.72
CA MET A 105 -2.34 -12.80 -12.34
C MET A 105 -3.76 -13.20 -12.80
N THR A 106 -4.05 -14.50 -12.98
CA THR A 106 -5.37 -14.99 -13.36
C THR A 106 -6.35 -14.97 -12.19
N GLY A 107 -5.84 -15.09 -10.95
CA GLY A 107 -6.63 -15.03 -9.73
C GLY A 107 -7.06 -13.62 -9.32
N LEU A 108 -6.40 -12.56 -9.83
CA LEU A 108 -6.70 -11.18 -9.46
C LEU A 108 -8.15 -10.79 -9.83
N PRO A 109 -8.99 -10.33 -8.87
CA PRO A 109 -10.37 -9.92 -9.14
C PRO A 109 -10.49 -8.89 -10.26
N LYS A 110 -11.46 -9.04 -11.18
CA LYS A 110 -11.64 -8.15 -12.34
C LYS A 110 -11.82 -6.66 -11.98
N ARG A 111 -12.33 -6.37 -10.78
CA ARG A 111 -12.53 -5.00 -10.28
C ARG A 111 -11.22 -4.31 -9.90
N LEU A 112 -10.18 -5.05 -9.55
CA LEU A 112 -8.88 -4.49 -9.20
C LEU A 112 -8.10 -4.09 -10.46
N PRO A 113 -7.42 -2.93 -10.46
CA PRO A 113 -6.58 -2.55 -11.58
C PRO A 113 -5.35 -3.48 -11.66
N ARG A 114 -4.89 -3.72 -12.90
CA ARG A 114 -3.68 -4.53 -13.18
C ARG A 114 -2.38 -3.71 -13.11
N TYR A 115 -2.46 -2.54 -12.50
CA TYR A 115 -1.35 -1.64 -12.29
C TYR A 115 -1.63 -0.79 -11.05
N THR A 116 -0.56 -0.38 -10.41
CA THR A 116 -0.58 0.69 -9.40
C THR A 116 -0.04 1.96 -10.03
N ARG A 117 -0.70 3.09 -9.76
CA ARG A 117 -0.22 4.41 -10.19
C ARG A 117 0.96 4.81 -9.31
N GLU A 118 2.01 5.28 -9.95
CA GLU A 118 3.27 5.62 -9.29
C GLU A 118 3.23 7.05 -8.75
N LEU A 119 3.15 7.18 -7.42
CA LEU A 119 3.06 8.48 -6.76
C LEU A 119 4.36 9.29 -6.87
N LYS A 120 5.53 8.61 -6.88
CA LYS A 120 6.81 9.28 -7.09
C LYS A 120 6.86 9.96 -8.45
N GLN A 121 6.35 9.29 -9.48
CA GLN A 121 6.29 9.83 -10.84
C GLN A 121 5.33 11.01 -10.92
N TYR A 122 4.18 10.94 -10.26
CA TYR A 122 3.26 12.07 -10.18
C TYR A 122 3.89 13.28 -9.46
N TRP A 123 4.66 13.06 -8.39
CA TRP A 123 5.41 14.10 -7.71
C TRP A 123 6.45 14.78 -8.63
N GLU A 124 7.13 14.01 -9.48
CA GLU A 124 8.05 14.57 -10.49
C GLU A 124 7.30 15.42 -11.52
N PHE A 125 6.17 14.93 -12.04
CA PHE A 125 5.34 15.68 -12.99
C PHE A 125 4.78 16.97 -12.38
N ALA A 126 4.47 16.95 -11.09
CA ALA A 126 4.02 18.12 -10.33
C ALA A 126 5.12 19.16 -10.05
N GLY A 127 6.34 18.96 -10.55
CA GLY A 127 7.46 19.89 -10.36
C GLY A 127 8.16 19.72 -9.00
N CYS A 128 8.08 18.53 -8.41
CA CYS A 128 8.72 18.19 -7.14
C CYS A 128 8.33 19.13 -5.98
N PRO A 129 7.02 19.34 -5.70
CA PRO A 129 6.59 20.22 -4.63
C PRO A 129 7.12 19.75 -3.27
N LYS A 130 7.24 20.68 -2.32
CA LYS A 130 7.65 20.36 -0.95
C LYS A 130 6.65 19.38 -0.33
N LEU A 131 7.15 18.24 0.12
CA LEU A 131 6.35 17.20 0.77
C LEU A 131 6.26 17.41 2.29
N PRO A 132 5.23 16.85 2.95
CA PRO A 132 5.20 16.73 4.40
C PRO A 132 6.45 15.99 4.92
N PRO A 133 6.93 16.29 6.14
CA PRO A 133 8.05 15.58 6.72
C PRO A 133 7.76 14.08 6.82
N VAL A 134 8.81 13.26 6.74
CA VAL A 134 8.70 11.81 6.93
C VAL A 134 8.24 11.55 8.38
N PRO A 135 7.23 10.68 8.60
CA PRO A 135 6.78 10.30 9.94
C PRO A 135 7.89 9.65 10.77
N GLN A 136 7.82 9.74 12.10
CA GLN A 136 8.80 9.10 13.00
C GLN A 136 8.69 7.56 12.98
N ASP A 137 7.47 7.04 12.83
CA ASP A 137 7.17 5.61 12.79
C ASP A 137 7.06 5.09 11.35
N ASN A 138 7.93 5.57 10.44
CA ASN A 138 8.01 5.03 9.09
C ASN A 138 8.45 3.55 9.12
N HIS A 139 8.17 2.78 8.08
CA HIS A 139 8.22 1.31 8.07
C HIS A 139 7.13 0.62 8.91
N ASP A 140 6.08 1.37 9.24
CA ASP A 140 4.75 0.85 9.53
C ASP A 140 3.90 1.14 8.28
N ALA A 141 3.40 0.07 7.65
CA ALA A 141 2.71 0.18 6.37
C ALA A 141 1.46 1.10 6.42
N LEU A 142 0.76 1.22 7.56
CA LEU A 142 -0.38 2.14 7.66
C LEU A 142 0.09 3.59 7.78
N VAL A 143 1.15 3.84 8.54
CA VAL A 143 1.78 5.17 8.64
C VAL A 143 2.26 5.62 7.26
N ASP A 144 2.89 4.74 6.51
CA ASP A 144 3.41 5.06 5.17
C ASP A 144 2.29 5.21 4.14
N ALA A 145 1.21 4.42 4.21
CA ALA A 145 0.02 4.62 3.39
C ALA A 145 -0.66 5.99 3.66
N ARG A 146 -0.75 6.42 4.93
CA ARG A 146 -1.22 7.77 5.30
C ARG A 146 -0.31 8.85 4.72
N HIS A 147 1.02 8.63 4.76
CA HIS A 147 1.98 9.56 4.17
C HIS A 147 1.86 9.61 2.65
N ASN A 148 1.58 8.49 1.98
CA ASN A 148 1.28 8.44 0.55
C ASN A 148 0.09 9.33 0.19
N LEU A 149 -1.02 9.26 0.93
CA LEU A 149 -2.15 10.18 0.74
C LEU A 149 -1.74 11.65 0.95
N ALA A 150 -0.93 11.95 1.97
CA ALA A 150 -0.48 13.31 2.24
C ALA A 150 0.43 13.85 1.12
N LYS A 151 1.36 13.03 0.59
CA LYS A 151 2.20 13.37 -0.57
C LYS A 151 1.35 13.61 -1.82
N PHE A 152 0.33 12.78 -2.05
CA PHE A 152 -0.61 12.96 -3.16
C PHE A 152 -1.36 14.29 -3.07
N ARG A 153 -1.85 14.66 -1.88
CA ARG A 153 -2.52 15.96 -1.65
C ARG A 153 -1.60 17.13 -1.97
N ALA A 154 -0.34 17.09 -1.54
CA ALA A 154 0.64 18.13 -1.87
C ALA A 154 0.90 18.25 -3.39
N CYS A 155 0.83 17.15 -4.14
CA CYS A 155 0.91 17.17 -5.60
C CYS A 155 -0.37 17.74 -6.23
N MET A 156 -1.53 17.36 -5.73
CA MET A 156 -2.83 17.89 -6.18
C MET A 156 -2.97 19.40 -6.03
N ASP A 157 -2.31 20.00 -5.03
CA ASP A 157 -2.35 21.45 -4.80
C ASP A 157 -1.66 22.26 -5.93
N VAL A 158 -0.69 21.65 -6.63
CA VAL A 158 0.10 22.32 -7.68
C VAL A 158 -0.18 21.78 -9.08
N LEU A 159 -0.63 20.53 -9.21
CA LEU A 159 -0.97 19.90 -10.49
C LEU A 159 -2.26 19.07 -10.36
N PRO A 160 -3.44 19.70 -10.30
CA PRO A 160 -4.68 18.98 -10.00
C PRO A 160 -5.02 17.92 -11.06
N LEU A 161 -5.46 16.75 -10.60
CA LEU A 161 -5.92 15.65 -11.43
C LEU A 161 -7.45 15.52 -11.39
N GLY A 162 -8.07 15.45 -12.56
CA GLY A 162 -9.49 15.14 -12.71
C GLY A 162 -9.82 13.69 -12.33
N ARG A 163 -11.11 13.32 -12.40
CA ARG A 163 -11.60 11.96 -12.06
C ARG A 163 -10.97 10.84 -12.91
N ALA A 164 -10.49 11.15 -14.11
CA ALA A 164 -9.80 10.21 -14.98
C ALA A 164 -8.27 10.25 -14.82
N ASN A 165 -7.75 10.96 -13.80
CA ASN A 165 -6.34 11.28 -13.60
C ASN A 165 -5.67 12.02 -14.76
N GLN A 166 -6.46 12.81 -15.50
CA GLN A 166 -5.96 13.78 -16.46
C GLN A 166 -5.66 15.09 -15.74
N VAL A 167 -4.56 15.76 -16.12
CA VAL A 167 -4.25 17.10 -15.61
C VAL A 167 -5.38 18.05 -15.99
N THR A 168 -5.92 18.76 -15.00
CA THR A 168 -6.89 19.83 -15.22
C THR A 168 -6.13 21.15 -15.24
N ILE A 169 -5.98 21.72 -16.44
CA ILE A 169 -5.39 23.04 -16.68
C ILE A 169 -6.49 24.10 -16.59
#